data_AF-A0A2D8XGR9-F1
#
_entry.id   AF-A0A2D8XGR9-F1
#
_cell.length_a   1.000
_cell.length_b   1.000
_cell.length_c   1.000
_cell.angle_alpha   90.00
_cell.angle_beta   90.00
_cell.angle_gamma   90.00
#
_symmetry.space_group_name_H-M   'P 1'
#
loop_
_entity.id
_entity.type
_entity.pdbx_description
1 polymer ?
#
loop_
_entity_poly.entity_id
_entity_poly.type
_entity_poly.pdbx_seq_one_letter_code
_entity_poly.pdbx_strand_id
1 'polypeptide(L)'
;MFERLADEVCSDVGFRCVRPSYELADFGGTMLYSILIFGEEGTFDQLSEDEQAAVMSKHYALQDRLAEEKQNGPAAKLHATATAVTLREQGGVPVVTDGPFVETKEHLLGFYTIECNTIEEAIEAAKLLPLDIASVEVRPISWFGPGQVTASEDD
;
A
#
# COMPACT_ATOMS: atom_id res chain seq x y z
N MET A 1 12.53 -12.53 -26.70
CA MET A 1 11.06 -12.48 -26.88
C MET A 1 10.32 -12.03 -25.61
N PHE A 2 10.96 -11.96 -24.44
CA PHE A 2 10.42 -11.30 -23.24
C PHE A 2 10.76 -9.79 -23.15
N GLU A 3 11.76 -9.31 -23.92
CA GLU A 3 12.14 -7.90 -23.99
C GLU A 3 11.07 -7.01 -24.64
N ARG A 4 10.17 -7.57 -25.45
CA ARG A 4 9.25 -6.78 -26.28
C ARG A 4 7.93 -6.43 -25.59
N LEU A 5 7.53 -7.16 -24.53
CA LEU A 5 6.29 -6.88 -23.80
C LEU A 5 6.43 -5.73 -22.78
N ALA A 6 7.63 -5.53 -22.22
CA ALA A 6 7.87 -4.46 -21.25
C ALA A 6 7.82 -3.05 -21.87
N ASP A 7 8.16 -2.93 -23.15
CA ASP A 7 8.11 -1.68 -23.89
C ASP A 7 6.67 -1.32 -24.33
N GLU A 8 5.83 -2.31 -24.64
CA GLU A 8 4.42 -2.08 -25.06
C GLU A 8 3.52 -1.63 -23.90
N VAL A 9 3.83 -2.00 -22.65
CA VAL A 9 3.09 -1.52 -21.47
C VAL A 9 3.56 -0.12 -21.01
N CYS A 10 4.81 0.24 -21.29
CA CYS A 10 5.38 1.53 -20.89
C CYS A 10 4.94 2.71 -21.76
N SER A 11 4.44 2.50 -22.99
CA SER A 11 4.13 3.60 -23.91
C SER A 11 2.79 4.30 -23.64
N ASP A 12 1.85 3.69 -22.92
CA ASP A 12 0.49 4.23 -22.78
C ASP A 12 0.25 5.09 -21.52
N VAL A 13 1.19 5.10 -20.56
CA VAL A 13 1.00 5.76 -19.26
C VAL A 13 2.17 6.64 -18.81
N GLY A 14 2.89 7.32 -19.71
CA GLY A 14 3.64 8.56 -19.42
C GLY A 14 4.68 8.60 -18.26
N PHE A 15 5.00 7.49 -17.59
CA PHE A 15 5.90 7.43 -16.44
C PHE A 15 7.12 6.56 -16.74
N ARG A 16 8.30 7.06 -16.38
CA ARG A 16 9.59 6.40 -16.62
C ARG A 16 9.80 5.28 -15.58
N CYS A 17 9.58 4.03 -16.01
CA CYS A 17 9.77 2.85 -15.17
C CYS A 17 11.28 2.63 -14.87
N VAL A 18 11.65 2.67 -13.59
CA VAL A 18 12.96 2.21 -13.10
C VAL A 18 12.75 0.78 -12.60
N ARG A 19 13.21 -0.22 -13.35
CA ARG A 19 13.03 -1.64 -12.97
C ARG A 19 13.76 -1.94 -11.65
N PRO A 20 13.13 -2.56 -10.63
CA PRO A 20 13.84 -3.15 -9.50
C PRO A 20 14.53 -4.45 -9.94
N SER A 21 15.71 -4.72 -9.37
CA SER A 21 16.62 -5.81 -9.74
C SER A 21 16.31 -7.15 -9.07
N TYR A 22 15.09 -7.38 -8.60
CA TYR A 22 14.73 -8.65 -7.95
C TYR A 22 13.94 -9.49 -8.94
N GLU A 23 14.57 -10.54 -9.49
CA GLU A 23 13.84 -11.63 -10.15
C GLU A 23 12.84 -12.15 -9.12
N LEU A 24 11.57 -11.78 -9.30
CA LEU A 24 10.45 -12.29 -8.53
C LEU A 24 10.48 -13.80 -8.74
N ALA A 25 10.89 -14.53 -7.70
CA ALA A 25 10.87 -15.98 -7.70
C ALA A 25 9.44 -16.40 -8.07
N ASP A 26 9.32 -17.01 -9.25
CA ASP A 26 8.09 -17.58 -9.76
C ASP A 26 7.74 -18.79 -8.88
N PHE A 27 6.99 -18.51 -7.82
CA PHE A 27 6.45 -19.52 -6.92
C PHE A 27 5.10 -20.05 -7.42
N GLY A 28 4.80 -20.03 -8.73
CA GLY A 28 3.67 -20.75 -9.31
C GLY A 28 2.33 -20.61 -8.57
N GLY A 29 2.05 -19.40 -8.05
CA GLY A 29 0.93 -19.08 -7.16
C GLY A 29 0.79 -17.56 -6.95
N THR A 30 -0.32 -17.15 -6.34
CA THR A 30 -0.61 -15.76 -5.95
C THR A 30 0.46 -15.21 -5.00
N MET A 31 0.72 -13.90 -5.09
CA MET A 31 1.71 -13.16 -4.31
C MET A 31 1.06 -12.09 -3.45
N LEU A 32 1.61 -11.86 -2.26
CA LEU A 32 1.16 -10.80 -1.37
C LEU A 32 1.86 -9.48 -1.67
N TYR A 33 1.08 -8.41 -1.74
CA TYR A 33 1.55 -7.05 -1.92
C TYR A 33 1.03 -6.15 -0.80
N SER A 34 1.85 -5.20 -0.37
CA SER A 34 1.41 -4.06 0.43
C SER A 34 1.20 -2.85 -0.47
N ILE A 35 0.11 -2.13 -0.29
CA ILE A 35 -0.08 -0.76 -0.78
C ILE A 35 0.06 0.16 0.42
N LEU A 36 1.12 0.95 0.47
CA LEU A 36 1.41 1.91 1.54
C LEU A 36 1.01 3.31 1.08
N ILE A 37 0.24 4.02 1.90
CA ILE A 37 -0.31 5.32 1.55
C ILE A 37 0.44 6.39 2.33
N PHE A 38 1.14 7.27 1.63
CA PHE A 38 1.90 8.37 2.20
C PHE A 38 1.26 9.72 1.87
N GLY A 39 1.32 10.67 2.80
CA GLY A 39 0.86 12.03 2.55
C GLY A 39 1.13 12.96 3.72
N GLU A 40 0.85 14.25 3.51
CA GLU A 40 0.97 15.27 4.55
C GLU A 40 -0.23 15.17 5.51
N GLU A 41 0.03 15.01 6.81
CA GLU A 41 -1.02 14.92 7.82
C GLU A 41 -1.91 16.18 7.84
N GLY A 42 -3.21 15.98 8.05
CA GLY A 42 -4.19 17.07 8.06
C GLY A 42 -4.65 17.53 6.68
N THR A 43 -4.05 17.06 5.57
CA THR A 43 -4.50 17.41 4.21
C THR A 43 -5.96 17.02 3.99
N PHE A 44 -6.34 15.80 4.38
CA PHE A 44 -7.72 15.32 4.29
C PHE A 44 -8.69 16.15 5.14
N ASP A 45 -8.29 16.53 6.36
CA ASP A 45 -9.15 17.25 7.29
C ASP A 45 -9.42 18.70 6.87
N GLN A 46 -8.60 19.25 5.97
CA GLN A 46 -8.75 20.59 5.40
C GLN A 46 -9.69 20.63 4.19
N LEU A 47 -10.03 19.48 3.62
CA LEU A 47 -10.97 19.37 2.51
C LEU A 47 -12.40 19.67 2.98
N SER A 48 -13.24 20.14 2.07
CA SER A 48 -14.68 20.24 2.32
C SER A 48 -15.31 18.86 2.53
N GLU A 49 -16.50 18.80 3.13
CA GLU A 49 -17.20 17.53 3.37
C GLU A 49 -17.43 16.74 2.07
N ASP A 50 -17.77 17.42 0.97
CA ASP A 50 -17.98 16.80 -0.34
C ASP A 50 -16.67 16.22 -0.91
N GLU A 51 -15.56 16.92 -0.76
CA GLU A 51 -14.23 16.45 -1.18
C GLU A 51 -13.75 15.28 -0.32
N GLN A 52 -13.96 15.34 1.01
CA GLN A 52 -13.68 14.22 1.92
C GLN A 52 -14.50 13.00 1.54
N ALA A 53 -15.79 13.16 1.23
CA ALA A 53 -16.65 12.08 0.78
C ALA A 53 -16.17 11.48 -0.55
N ALA A 54 -15.74 12.32 -1.49
CA ALA A 54 -15.17 11.86 -2.76
C ALA A 54 -13.87 11.06 -2.55
N VAL A 55 -13.00 11.50 -1.65
CA VAL A 55 -11.78 10.76 -1.26
C VAL A 55 -12.14 9.42 -0.63
N MET A 56 -13.10 9.37 0.30
CA MET A 56 -13.50 8.12 0.93
C MET A 56 -14.18 7.15 -0.04
N SER A 57 -14.96 7.66 -1.00
CA SER A 57 -15.57 6.86 -2.05
C SER A 57 -14.53 6.08 -2.88
N LYS A 58 -13.38 6.69 -3.16
CA LYS A 58 -12.24 6.01 -3.82
C LYS A 58 -11.71 4.82 -3.00
N HIS A 59 -11.62 4.97 -1.68
CA HIS A 59 -11.22 3.86 -0.80
C HIS A 59 -12.26 2.74 -0.76
N TYR A 60 -13.56 3.08 -0.74
CA TYR A 60 -14.63 2.08 -0.80
C TYR A 60 -14.64 1.33 -2.12
N ALA A 61 -14.46 2.02 -3.25
CA ALA A 61 -14.37 1.38 -4.56
C ALA A 61 -13.22 0.36 -4.64
N LEU A 62 -12.06 0.67 -4.04
CA LEU A 62 -10.97 -0.29 -3.91
C LEU A 62 -11.36 -1.50 -3.03
N GLN A 63 -11.96 -1.25 -1.87
CA GLN A 63 -12.38 -2.31 -0.96
C GLN A 63 -13.40 -3.26 -1.59
N ASP A 64 -14.40 -2.71 -2.29
CA ASP A 64 -15.43 -3.48 -2.98
C ASP A 64 -14.80 -4.37 -4.06
N ARG A 65 -13.95 -3.79 -4.92
CA ARG A 65 -13.22 -4.55 -5.95
C ARG A 65 -12.40 -5.69 -5.34
N LEU A 66 -11.61 -5.41 -4.30
CA LEU A 66 -10.77 -6.44 -3.68
C LEU A 66 -11.61 -7.55 -3.03
N ALA A 67 -12.77 -7.22 -2.47
CA ALA A 67 -13.68 -8.20 -1.91
C ALA A 67 -14.33 -9.08 -2.99
N GLU A 68 -14.79 -8.47 -4.09
CA GLU A 68 -15.37 -9.19 -5.24
C GLU A 68 -14.35 -10.16 -5.87
N GLU A 69 -13.09 -9.74 -5.96
CA GLU A 69 -12.00 -10.54 -6.54
C GLU A 69 -11.38 -11.54 -5.52
N LYS A 70 -11.81 -11.52 -4.25
CA LYS A 70 -11.21 -12.28 -3.14
C LYS A 70 -9.70 -12.04 -3.00
N GLN A 71 -9.29 -10.78 -3.13
CA GLN A 71 -7.91 -10.33 -3.04
C GLN A 71 -7.64 -9.49 -1.79
N ASN A 72 -8.65 -9.26 -0.94
CA ASN A 72 -8.53 -8.39 0.23
C ASN A 72 -7.78 -9.03 1.41
N GLY A 73 -6.65 -8.46 1.79
CA GLY A 73 -6.06 -8.68 3.11
C GLY A 73 -6.46 -7.59 4.11
N PRO A 74 -5.84 -7.58 5.31
CA PRO A 74 -5.94 -6.48 6.26
C PRO A 74 -5.64 -5.12 5.61
N ALA A 75 -6.48 -4.14 5.95
CA ALA A 75 -6.30 -2.74 5.60
C ALA A 75 -6.59 -1.85 6.81
N ALA A 76 -5.82 -0.78 6.98
CA ALA A 76 -5.99 0.12 8.11
C ALA A 76 -5.57 1.55 7.77
N LYS A 77 -6.31 2.51 8.30
CA LYS A 77 -5.87 3.91 8.45
C LYS A 77 -5.10 4.02 9.77
N LEU A 78 -3.93 4.63 9.72
CA LEU A 78 -3.15 4.94 10.92
C LEU A 78 -3.67 6.23 11.56
N HIS A 79 -3.58 6.30 12.88
CA HIS A 79 -3.81 7.54 13.60
C HIS A 79 -2.63 8.51 13.39
N ALA A 80 -2.84 9.78 13.76
CA ALA A 80 -1.83 10.83 13.63
C ALA A 80 -0.50 10.40 14.26
N THR A 81 0.61 10.82 13.66
CA THR A 81 1.99 10.52 14.05
C THR A 81 2.30 10.90 15.49
N ALA A 82 1.60 11.91 16.03
CA ALA A 82 1.67 12.30 17.45
C ALA A 82 1.21 11.18 18.43
N THR A 83 0.48 10.17 17.94
CA THR A 83 0.07 8.99 18.72
C THR A 83 1.07 7.84 18.63
N ALA A 84 2.07 7.93 17.73
CA ALA A 84 3.05 6.89 17.54
C ALA A 84 4.08 6.85 18.67
N VAL A 85 4.65 5.67 18.88
CA VAL A 85 5.85 5.46 19.69
C VAL A 85 6.86 4.67 18.88
N THR A 86 8.12 5.01 19.01
CA THR A 86 9.24 4.38 18.29
C THR A 86 10.16 3.67 19.29
N LEU A 87 10.50 2.41 18.98
CA LEU A 87 11.42 1.60 19.79
C LEU A 87 12.75 1.45 19.06
N ARG A 88 13.88 1.66 19.75
CA ARG A 88 15.23 1.45 19.21
C ARG A 88 16.18 0.93 20.29
N GLU A 89 17.25 0.25 19.89
CA GLU A 89 18.34 -0.11 20.80
C GLU A 89 19.29 1.07 20.97
N GLN A 90 19.69 1.34 22.21
CA GLN A 90 20.72 2.32 22.53
C GLN A 90 21.59 1.80 23.67
N GLY A 91 22.80 1.35 23.35
CA GLY A 91 23.77 0.86 24.33
C GLY A 91 23.40 -0.52 24.90
N GLY A 92 22.82 -1.39 24.09
CA GLY A 92 22.37 -2.73 24.44
C GLY A 92 21.02 -2.79 25.15
N VAL A 93 20.29 -1.66 25.23
CA VAL A 93 19.02 -1.56 25.94
C VAL A 93 17.93 -0.99 25.01
N PRO A 94 16.71 -1.54 25.00
CA PRO A 94 15.58 -0.96 24.30
C PRO A 94 15.16 0.39 24.91
N VAL A 95 15.01 1.40 24.06
CA VAL A 95 14.53 2.74 24.40
C VAL A 95 13.26 3.02 23.60
N VAL A 96 12.23 3.54 24.28
CA VAL A 96 10.98 4.00 23.68
C VAL A 96 11.00 5.52 23.60
N THR A 97 10.62 6.09 22.46
CA THR A 97 10.41 7.53 22.31
C THR A 97 9.07 7.83 21.66
N ASP A 98 8.49 8.96 22.02
CA ASP A 98 7.27 9.46 21.38
C ASP A 98 7.54 9.83 19.91
N GLY A 99 6.51 9.73 19.09
CA GLY A 99 6.54 10.10 17.68
C GLY A 99 6.93 8.95 16.73
N PRO A 100 6.82 9.21 15.42
CA PRO A 100 7.10 8.24 14.37
C PRO A 100 8.62 7.99 14.24
N PHE A 101 8.98 6.93 13.52
CA PHE A 101 10.39 6.58 13.30
C PHE A 101 11.15 7.67 12.52
N VAL A 102 10.49 8.28 11.52
CA VAL A 102 11.06 9.38 10.73
C VAL A 102 10.12 10.57 10.77
N GLU A 103 10.69 11.73 11.08
CA GLU A 103 10.06 13.03 10.90
C GLU A 103 10.29 13.51 9.47
N THR A 104 9.31 13.26 8.61
CA THR A 104 9.29 13.68 7.20
C THR A 104 8.15 14.66 6.97
N LYS A 105 8.11 15.26 5.77
CA LYS A 105 6.93 16.03 5.34
C LYS A 105 5.72 15.12 5.07
N GLU A 106 5.96 13.94 4.52
CA GLU A 106 4.93 12.96 4.18
C GLU A 106 5.06 11.73 5.09
N HIS A 107 3.97 11.36 5.75
CA HIS A 107 3.93 10.26 6.72
C HIS A 107 3.13 9.08 6.17
N LEU A 108 3.36 7.88 6.73
CA LEU A 108 2.54 6.71 6.43
C LEU A 108 1.15 6.90 7.07
N LEU A 109 0.12 7.07 6.24
CA LEU A 109 -1.25 7.35 6.66
C LEU A 109 -2.11 6.10 6.76
N GLY A 110 -1.72 5.02 6.08
CA GLY A 110 -2.48 3.79 6.04
C GLY A 110 -1.86 2.77 5.10
N PHE A 111 -2.44 1.57 5.10
CA PHE A 111 -2.00 0.50 4.21
C PHE A 111 -3.15 -0.44 3.84
N TYR A 112 -2.95 -1.14 2.72
CA TYR A 112 -3.66 -2.35 2.34
C TYR A 112 -2.65 -3.47 2.19
N THR A 113 -3.07 -4.69 2.52
CA THR A 113 -2.42 -5.91 2.04
C THR A 113 -3.37 -6.58 1.07
N ILE A 114 -2.86 -7.03 -0.08
CA ILE A 114 -3.66 -7.64 -1.14
C ILE A 114 -2.95 -8.85 -1.72
N GLU A 115 -3.73 -9.78 -2.24
CA GLU A 115 -3.24 -10.99 -2.90
C GLU A 115 -3.52 -10.90 -4.40
N CYS A 116 -2.47 -10.85 -5.22
CA CYS A 116 -2.58 -10.72 -6.68
C CYS A 116 -1.63 -11.69 -7.37
N ASN A 117 -1.87 -12.02 -8.63
CA ASN A 117 -0.96 -12.87 -9.40
C ASN A 117 0.31 -12.12 -9.78
N THR A 118 0.21 -10.80 -10.03
CA THR A 118 1.34 -9.97 -10.48
C THR A 118 1.33 -8.58 -9.84
N ILE A 119 2.46 -7.87 -9.95
CA ILE A 119 2.57 -6.50 -9.44
C ILE A 119 1.73 -5.52 -10.27
N GLU A 120 1.50 -5.81 -11.55
CA GLU A 120 0.64 -5.00 -12.42
C GLU A 120 -0.80 -5.00 -11.93
N GLU A 121 -1.35 -6.17 -11.55
CA GLU A 121 -2.69 -6.26 -10.94
C GLU A 121 -2.78 -5.41 -9.66
N ALA A 122 -1.76 -5.49 -8.80
CA ALA A 122 -1.68 -4.68 -7.57
C ALA A 122 -1.59 -3.18 -7.87
N ILE A 123 -0.86 -2.78 -8.91
CA ILE A 123 -0.77 -1.38 -9.38
C ILE A 123 -2.13 -0.92 -9.92
N GLU A 124 -2.82 -1.73 -10.72
CA GLU A 124 -4.16 -1.40 -11.22
C GLU A 124 -5.18 -1.25 -10.10
N ALA A 125 -5.07 -2.03 -9.02
CA ALA A 125 -5.87 -1.82 -7.81
C ALA A 125 -5.52 -0.48 -7.14
N ALA A 126 -4.23 -0.21 -6.91
CA ALA A 126 -3.76 1.00 -6.24
C ALA A 126 -4.16 2.31 -6.94
N LYS A 127 -4.37 2.29 -8.27
CA LYS A 127 -4.84 3.46 -9.05
C LYS A 127 -6.21 4.00 -8.63
N LEU A 128 -7.03 3.20 -7.93
CA LEU A 128 -8.31 3.66 -7.40
C LEU A 128 -8.15 4.66 -6.24
N LEU A 129 -7.00 4.67 -5.57
CA LEU A 129 -6.73 5.54 -4.42
C LEU A 129 -6.60 7.02 -4.82
N PRO A 130 -6.77 7.96 -3.87
CA PRO A 130 -6.68 9.40 -4.11
C PRO A 130 -5.24 9.89 -4.37
N LEU A 131 -4.70 9.60 -5.56
CA LEU A 131 -3.32 9.93 -5.97
C LEU A 131 -3.04 11.44 -6.13
N ASP A 132 -4.08 12.27 -6.07
CA ASP A 132 -4.01 13.73 -6.15
C ASP A 132 -3.61 14.40 -4.83
N ILE A 133 -3.79 13.69 -3.71
CA ILE A 133 -3.50 14.21 -2.35
C ILE A 133 -2.63 13.26 -1.52
N ALA A 134 -2.28 12.09 -2.07
CA ALA A 134 -1.45 11.09 -1.43
C ALA A 134 -0.58 10.37 -2.47
N SER A 135 0.56 9.86 -2.02
CA SER A 135 1.43 8.97 -2.79
C SER A 135 1.21 7.53 -2.34
N VAL A 136 1.26 6.57 -3.27
CA VAL A 136 1.14 5.14 -2.94
C VAL A 136 2.41 4.38 -3.32
N GLU A 137 2.91 3.55 -2.43
CA GLU A 137 4.00 2.60 -2.69
C GLU A 137 3.41 1.19 -2.73
N VAL A 138 3.53 0.52 -3.88
CA VAL A 138 3.19 -0.90 -4.03
C VAL A 138 4.47 -1.72 -3.89
N ARG A 139 4.49 -2.66 -2.94
CA ARG A 139 5.68 -3.48 -2.65
C ARG A 139 5.29 -4.93 -2.36
N PRO A 140 6.00 -5.93 -2.93
CA PRO A 140 5.82 -7.33 -2.53
C PRO A 140 6.16 -7.52 -1.05
N ILE A 141 5.41 -8.38 -0.37
CA ILE A 141 5.65 -8.73 1.04
C ILE A 141 5.73 -10.24 1.23
N SER A 142 6.44 -10.67 2.27
CA SER A 142 6.45 -12.06 2.73
C SER A 142 5.67 -12.17 4.02
N TRP A 143 4.86 -13.22 4.14
CA TRP A 143 4.12 -13.50 5.36
C TRP A 143 4.98 -14.26 6.38
N PHE A 144 5.01 -13.80 7.63
CA PHE A 144 5.92 -14.33 8.67
C PHE A 144 5.20 -14.60 10.02
N GLY A 145 3.98 -15.16 10.02
CA GLY A 145 3.26 -15.40 11.28
C GLY A 145 2.04 -16.34 11.21
N PRO A 146 1.40 -16.61 12.37
CA PRO A 146 0.23 -17.49 12.46
C PRO A 146 -1.12 -16.82 12.15
N GLY A 147 -1.15 -15.52 11.82
CA GLY A 147 -2.33 -14.82 11.32
C GLY A 147 -2.65 -15.14 9.84
N GLN A 148 -3.90 -14.93 9.44
CA GLN A 148 -4.31 -15.02 8.03
C GLN A 148 -4.25 -13.63 7.40
N VAL A 149 -3.72 -13.55 6.18
CA VAL A 149 -3.74 -12.36 5.31
C VAL A 149 -4.70 -12.56 4.14
N THR A 150 -5.33 -13.74 4.04
CA THR A 150 -6.15 -14.17 2.90
C THR A 150 -7.60 -13.73 3.03
N ALA A 151 -8.22 -13.44 1.88
CA ALA A 151 -9.65 -13.22 1.73
C ALA A 151 -10.42 -14.55 1.56
N SER A 152 -10.54 -15.35 2.62
CA SER A 152 -11.68 -16.28 2.81
C SER A 152 -11.45 -17.18 4.03
N GLU A 153 -12.41 -17.17 4.95
CA GLU A 153 -12.91 -18.44 5.48
C GLU A 153 -14.09 -18.78 4.58
N ASP A 154 -13.96 -19.84 3.77
CA ASP A 154 -15.14 -20.50 3.22
C ASP A 154 -15.89 -21.12 4.42
N ASP A 155 -17.10 -20.63 4.69
CA ASP A 155 -18.11 -21.29 5.54
C ASP A 155 -19.49 -21.18 4.85
#